data_AF-A0A7S1GV97-F1
#
_entry.id   AF-A0A7S1GV97-F1
#
_cell.length_a   1.000
_cell.length_b   1.000
_cell.length_c   1.000
_cell.angle_alpha   90.00
_cell.angle_beta   90.00
_cell.angle_gamma   90.00
#
_symmetry.space_group_name_H-M   'P 1'
#
loop_
_entity.id
_entity.type
_entity.pdbx_description
1 polymer ?
#
loop_
_entity_poly.entity_id
_entity_poly.type
_entity_poly.pdbx_seq_one_letter_code
_entity_poly.pdbx_strand_id
1 'polypeptide(L)'
;RVEGTLDYIAPEVAAGRTPSSFDSDAWALGCVVFQMVAGHCPVPPEEEATGTPRPEEGVEEGNLRGLRHIVRFTEAKQHVGLFEEGFPEEPRPLLRRLLSVEPAARLG
;
A
#
# COMPACT_ATOMS: atom_id res chain seq x y z
N ARG A 1 7.30 14.93 -8.31
CA ARG A 1 6.93 15.12 -6.88
C ARG A 1 5.87 14.09 -6.58
N VAL A 2 6.05 13.29 -5.54
CA VAL A 2 5.00 12.37 -5.08
C VAL A 2 4.15 13.15 -4.07
N GLU A 3 2.85 13.18 -4.28
CA GLU A 3 1.88 13.88 -3.42
C GLU A 3 0.85 12.85 -2.93
N GLY A 4 0.54 12.85 -1.63
CA GLY A 4 -0.37 11.90 -0.99
C GLY A 4 0.07 11.50 0.42
N THR A 5 -0.85 10.93 1.20
CA THR A 5 -0.54 10.30 2.49
C THR A 5 0.07 8.92 2.22
N LEU A 6 1.31 8.69 2.69
CA LEU A 6 2.15 7.55 2.32
C LEU A 6 1.38 6.20 2.34
N ASP A 7 0.58 5.95 3.37
CA ASP A 7 -0.19 4.71 3.55
C ASP A 7 -1.21 4.40 2.43
N TYR A 8 -1.59 5.39 1.64
CA TYR A 8 -2.62 5.29 0.60
C TYR A 8 -2.05 5.48 -0.81
N ILE A 9 -0.74 5.69 -0.95
CA ILE A 9 -0.12 5.92 -2.27
C ILE A 9 -0.06 4.59 -3.04
N ALA A 10 -0.50 4.63 -4.29
CA ALA A 10 -0.44 3.49 -5.20
C ALA A 10 1.01 3.13 -5.58
N PRO A 11 1.34 1.85 -5.78
CA PRO A 11 2.71 1.40 -6.01
C PRO A 11 3.38 2.02 -7.24
N GLU A 12 2.64 2.26 -8.31
CA GLU A 12 3.13 2.91 -9.53
C GLU A 12 3.43 4.41 -9.34
N VAL A 13 2.67 5.09 -8.48
CA VAL A 13 2.91 6.49 -8.09
C VAL A 13 4.11 6.54 -7.14
N ALA A 14 4.19 5.60 -6.19
CA ALA A 14 5.30 5.50 -5.25
C ALA A 14 6.65 5.20 -5.93
N ALA A 15 6.63 4.37 -6.97
CA ALA A 15 7.80 4.09 -7.81
C ALA A 15 8.14 5.22 -8.80
N GLY A 16 7.35 6.31 -8.82
CA GLY A 16 7.52 7.42 -9.76
C GLY A 16 7.31 7.03 -11.22
N ARG A 17 6.63 5.91 -11.49
CA ARG A 17 6.42 5.37 -12.84
C ARG A 17 5.29 6.10 -13.57
N THR A 18 4.26 6.52 -12.85
CA THR A 18 3.11 7.23 -13.41
C THR A 18 2.66 8.36 -12.48
N PRO A 19 2.10 9.46 -13.03
CA PRO A 19 1.40 10.45 -12.22
C PRO A 19 0.13 9.86 -11.60
N SER A 20 -0.44 10.55 -10.62
CA SER A 20 -1.74 10.22 -10.05
C SER A 20 -2.81 10.13 -11.15
N SER A 21 -3.58 9.06 -11.13
CA SER A 21 -4.65 8.74 -12.07
C SER A 21 -5.88 8.20 -11.33
N PHE A 22 -6.97 7.97 -12.07
CA PHE A 22 -8.14 7.29 -11.54
C PHE A 22 -7.79 5.93 -10.90
N ASP A 23 -6.88 5.18 -11.51
CA ASP A 23 -6.45 3.88 -10.97
C ASP A 23 -5.71 4.03 -9.63
N SER A 24 -4.96 5.12 -9.45
CA SER A 24 -4.31 5.41 -8.17
C SER A 24 -5.31 5.78 -7.07
N ASP A 25 -6.41 6.45 -7.42
CA ASP A 25 -7.52 6.71 -6.50
C ASP A 25 -8.26 5.41 -6.14
N ALA A 26 -8.42 4.49 -7.11
CA ALA A 26 -9.00 3.16 -6.87
C ALA A 26 -8.17 2.34 -5.88
N TRP A 27 -6.84 2.42 -5.95
CA TRP A 27 -5.94 1.83 -4.95
C TRP A 27 -6.16 2.45 -3.56
N ALA A 28 -6.14 3.78 -3.47
CA ALA A 28 -6.33 4.49 -2.21
C ALA A 28 -7.69 4.14 -1.57
N LEU A 29 -8.75 4.02 -2.38
CA LEU A 29 -10.06 3.52 -1.95
C LEU A 29 -9.96 2.09 -1.40
N GLY A 30 -9.22 1.20 -2.06
CA GLY A 30 -8.93 -0.14 -1.56
C GLY A 30 -8.29 -0.13 -0.17
N CYS A 31 -7.32 0.75 0.06
CA CYS A 31 -6.69 0.92 1.37
C CYS A 31 -7.67 1.38 2.45
N VAL A 32 -8.54 2.35 2.12
CA VAL A 32 -9.57 2.84 3.05
C VAL A 32 -10.61 1.77 3.37
N VAL A 33 -11.10 1.02 2.37
CA VAL A 33 -12.06 -0.08 2.59
C VAL A 33 -11.43 -1.18 3.44
N PHE A 34 -10.16 -1.53 3.18
CA PHE A 34 -9.44 -2.49 4.01
C PHE A 34 -9.35 -1.99 5.46
N GLN A 35 -8.94 -0.74 5.67
CA GLN A 35 -8.82 -0.11 6.98
C GLN A 35 -10.13 -0.12 7.76
N MET A 36 -11.27 0.11 7.10
CA MET A 36 -12.59 0.05 7.75
C MET A 36 -12.96 -1.35 8.23
N VAL A 37 -12.47 -2.41 7.55
CA VAL A 37 -12.78 -3.80 7.88
C VAL A 37 -11.76 -4.38 8.88
N ALA A 38 -10.48 -4.10 8.68
CA ALA A 38 -9.38 -4.63 9.49
C ALA A 38 -9.09 -3.82 10.76
N GLY A 39 -9.42 -2.53 10.76
CA GLY A 39 -9.03 -1.60 11.82
C GLY A 39 -7.58 -1.09 11.72
N HIS A 40 -6.81 -1.54 10.74
CA HIS A 40 -5.45 -1.07 10.43
C HIS A 40 -5.22 -0.94 8.92
N CYS A 41 -4.17 -0.22 8.52
CA CYS A 41 -3.84 -0.01 7.11
C CYS A 41 -3.32 -1.33 6.52
N PRO A 42 -3.56 -1.62 5.22
CA PRO A 42 -2.91 -2.74 4.58
C PRO A 42 -1.38 -2.60 4.55
N VAL A 43 -0.86 -1.37 4.43
CA VAL A 43 0.58 -1.09 4.51
C VAL A 43 0.94 -0.88 6.00
N PRO A 44 1.81 -1.72 6.59
CA PRO A 44 2.19 -1.55 7.99
C PRO A 44 3.02 -0.29 8.19
N PRO A 45 2.89 0.39 9.35
CA PRO A 45 3.72 1.54 9.69
C PRO A 45 5.20 1.15 9.80
N GLU A 46 6.11 2.11 9.58
CA GLU A 46 7.56 1.90 9.45
C GLU A 46 8.20 1.06 10.56
N GLU A 47 7.63 1.04 11.77
CA GLU A 47 8.19 0.34 12.93
C GLU A 47 8.04 -1.19 12.89
N GLU A 48 7.04 -1.72 12.17
CA GLU A 48 6.78 -3.17 12.14
C GLU A 48 7.49 -3.90 10.99
N ALA A 49 8.08 -3.15 10.06
CA ALA A 49 8.45 -3.72 8.76
C ALA A 49 9.82 -4.40 8.71
N THR A 50 10.79 -4.17 9.61
CA THR A 50 12.01 -5.01 9.78
C THR A 50 12.79 -4.58 11.02
N GLY A 51 13.19 -5.54 11.87
CA GLY A 51 14.20 -5.36 12.92
C GLY A 51 15.63 -5.12 12.37
N THR A 52 15.82 -4.06 11.58
CA THR A 52 17.14 -3.56 11.17
C THR A 52 17.45 -2.26 11.92
N PRO A 53 18.63 -2.15 12.58
CA PRO A 53 18.96 -0.98 13.37
C PRO A 53 19.11 0.26 12.49
N ARG A 54 18.70 1.40 13.07
CA ARG A 54 18.73 2.74 12.48
C ARG A 54 20.17 3.12 12.11
N PRO A 55 20.47 3.57 10.88
CA PRO A 55 21.63 4.39 10.63
C PRO A 55 21.33 5.81 11.10
N GLU A 56 22.23 6.34 11.92
CA GLU A 56 22.23 7.69 12.46
C GLU A 56 22.26 8.75 11.33
N GLU A 57 21.38 9.74 11.43
CA GLU A 57 21.46 11.11 10.92
C GLU A 57 21.99 11.35 9.48
N GLY A 58 21.07 11.65 8.56
CA GLY A 58 21.40 12.27 7.29
C GLY A 58 20.23 12.44 6.33
N VAL A 59 19.76 13.69 6.19
CA VAL A 59 19.08 14.30 5.01
C VAL A 59 17.80 13.63 4.50
N GLU A 60 16.64 14.26 4.75
CA GLU A 60 15.37 14.21 3.99
C GLU A 60 14.96 12.88 3.31
N GLU A 61 15.30 11.73 3.88
CA GLU A 61 14.95 10.39 3.38
C GLU A 61 13.56 9.91 3.84
N GLY A 62 12.88 10.68 4.70
CA GLY A 62 11.61 10.27 5.32
C GLY A 62 10.51 9.91 4.32
N ASN A 63 10.46 10.58 3.17
CA ASN A 63 9.51 10.22 2.12
C ASN A 63 9.93 8.97 1.34
N LEU A 64 11.22 8.75 1.08
CA LEU A 64 11.69 7.62 0.26
C LEU A 64 11.55 6.27 0.98
N ARG A 65 11.67 6.26 2.31
CA ARG A 65 11.52 5.05 3.14
C ARG A 65 10.08 4.55 3.14
N GLY A 66 9.10 5.43 3.33
CA GLY A 66 7.68 5.07 3.28
C GLY A 66 7.28 4.48 1.92
N LEU A 67 7.79 5.08 0.83
CA LEU A 67 7.58 4.55 -0.52
C LEU A 67 8.20 3.15 -0.71
N ARG A 68 9.33 2.86 -0.07
CA ARG A 68 9.95 1.52 -0.10
C ARG A 68 9.10 0.48 0.63
N HIS A 69 8.41 0.86 1.72
CA HIS A 69 7.48 -0.03 2.42
C HIS A 69 6.27 -0.37 1.56
N ILE A 70 5.72 0.60 0.84
CA ILE A 70 4.61 0.38 -0.11
C ILE A 70 5.02 -0.60 -1.21
N VAL A 71 6.19 -0.38 -1.84
CA VAL A 71 6.69 -1.28 -2.89
C VAL A 71 6.88 -2.71 -2.35
N ARG A 72 7.46 -2.88 -1.16
CA ARG A 72 7.61 -4.21 -0.54
C ARG A 72 6.29 -4.84 -0.14
N PHE A 73 5.34 -4.05 0.39
CA PHE A 73 4.00 -4.53 0.72
C PHE A 73 3.37 -5.18 -0.51
N THR A 74 3.52 -4.55 -1.67
CA THR A 74 2.98 -5.10 -2.92
C THR A 74 3.65 -6.40 -3.34
N GLU A 75 4.98 -6.49 -3.31
CA GLU A 75 5.69 -7.73 -3.67
C GLU A 75 5.38 -8.89 -2.72
N ALA A 76 5.26 -8.62 -1.41
CA ALA A 76 5.07 -9.65 -0.40
C ALA A 76 3.63 -10.18 -0.32
N LYS A 77 2.62 -9.30 -0.50
CA LYS A 77 1.20 -9.64 -0.29
C LYS A 77 0.43 -9.93 -1.58
N GLN A 78 1.09 -9.86 -2.75
CA GLN A 78 0.48 -10.09 -4.07
C GLN A 78 -0.11 -11.49 -4.28
N HIS A 79 0.33 -12.50 -3.51
CA HIS A 79 -0.04 -13.90 -3.81
C HIS A 79 -0.59 -14.72 -2.62
N VAL A 80 -0.32 -14.35 -1.37
CA VAL A 80 -0.83 -15.06 -0.18
C VAL A 80 -0.92 -14.09 1.01
N GLY A 81 -2.00 -14.11 1.79
CA GLY A 81 -2.03 -13.48 3.13
C GLY A 81 -2.33 -11.98 3.19
N LEU A 82 -2.97 -11.40 2.18
CA LEU A 82 -3.55 -10.04 2.29
C LEU A 82 -4.58 -9.97 3.43
N PHE A 83 -5.38 -11.03 3.56
CA PHE A 83 -6.41 -11.15 4.58
C PHE A 83 -5.93 -12.10 5.67
N GLU A 84 -5.95 -11.62 6.91
CA GLU A 84 -5.57 -12.39 8.10
C GLU A 84 -6.67 -13.41 8.47
N GLU A 85 -6.35 -14.33 9.38
CA GLU A 85 -7.34 -15.26 9.91
C GLU A 85 -8.50 -14.49 10.56
N GLY A 86 -9.74 -14.85 10.22
CA GLY A 86 -10.94 -14.16 10.72
C GLY A 86 -11.35 -12.90 9.93
N PHE A 87 -10.58 -12.47 8.91
CA PHE A 87 -11.00 -11.35 8.06
C PHE A 87 -12.30 -11.70 7.29
N PRO A 88 -13.35 -10.85 7.27
CA PRO A 88 -14.62 -11.16 6.61
C PRO A 88 -14.47 -11.56 5.14
N GLU A 89 -15.23 -12.55 4.67
CA GLU A 89 -15.12 -13.04 3.28
C GLU A 89 -15.76 -12.11 2.26
N GLU A 90 -16.87 -11.48 2.64
CA GLU A 90 -17.70 -10.62 1.78
C GLU A 90 -16.91 -9.49 1.06
N PRO A 91 -16.06 -8.69 1.73
CA PRO A 91 -15.31 -7.63 1.05
C PRO A 91 -14.08 -8.11 0.26
N ARG A 92 -13.64 -9.37 0.42
CA ARG A 92 -12.37 -9.85 -0.18
C ARG A 92 -12.33 -9.74 -1.71
N PRO A 93 -13.39 -10.07 -2.48
CA PRO A 93 -13.36 -9.97 -3.94
C PRO A 93 -13.18 -8.51 -4.41
N LEU A 94 -13.83 -7.56 -3.74
CA LEU A 94 -13.69 -6.13 -4.03
C LEU A 94 -12.26 -5.65 -3.73
N LEU A 95 -11.75 -5.98 -2.54
CA LEU A 95 -10.42 -5.57 -2.10
C LEU A 95 -9.31 -6.15 -2.99
N ARG A 96 -9.44 -7.40 -3.46
CA ARG A 96 -8.49 -8.00 -4.41
C ARG A 96 -8.43 -7.24 -5.75
N ARG A 97 -9.55 -6.67 -6.19
CA ARG A 97 -9.59 -5.89 -7.43
C ARG A 97 -9.02 -4.49 -7.20
N LEU A 98 -9.41 -3.80 -6.12
CA LEU A 98 -8.92 -2.45 -5.83
C LEU A 98 -7.43 -2.41 -5.50
N LEU A 99 -6.93 -3.39 -4.73
CA LEU A 99 -5.53 -3.51 -4.33
C LEU A 99 -4.69 -4.33 -5.32
N SER A 100 -4.99 -4.21 -6.62
CA SER A 100 -4.16 -4.79 -7.67
C SER A 100 -2.90 -3.95 -7.91
N VAL A 101 -1.75 -4.59 -8.05
CA VAL A 101 -0.49 -3.89 -8.40
C VAL A 101 -0.52 -3.37 -9.83
N GLU A 102 -1.13 -4.12 -10.74
CA GLU A 102 -1.37 -3.67 -12.11
C GLU A 102 -2.52 -2.67 -12.10
N PRO A 103 -2.31 -1.38 -12.46
CA PRO A 103 -3.35 -0.37 -12.43
C PRO A 103 -4.53 -0.72 -13.33
N ALA A 104 -4.26 -1.25 -14.53
CA ALA A 104 -5.29 -1.61 -15.50
C ALA A 104 -6.17 -2.81 -15.07
N ALA A 105 -5.75 -3.56 -14.04
CA ALA A 105 -6.55 -4.65 -13.48
C ALA A 105 -7.43 -4.20 -12.32
N ARG A 106 -7.32 -2.94 -11.88
CA ARG A 106 -8.18 -2.37 -10.84
C ARG A 106 -9.61 -2.21 -11.34
N LEU A 107 -10.55 -2.10 -10.39
CA LEU A 107 -11.93 -1.83 -10.72
C LEU A 107 -12.05 -0.36 -11.20
N GLY A 108 -12.14 -0.16 -12.52
CA GLY A 108 -12.19 1.16 -13.18
C GLY A 108 -12.28 1.04 -14.68
#